data_AF-A0A2C6L350-F1
#
_entry.id   AF-A0A2C6L350-F1
#
_cell.length_a   1.000
_cell.length_b   1.000
_cell.length_c   1.000
_cell.angle_alpha   90.00
_cell.angle_beta   90.00
_cell.angle_gamma   90.00
#
_symmetry.space_group_name_H-M   'P 1'
#
loop_
_entity.id
_entity.type
_entity.pdbx_description
1 polymer ?
#
loop_
_entity_poly.entity_id
_entity_poly.type
_entity_poly.pdbx_seq_one_letter_code
_entity_poly.pdbx_strand_id
1 'polypeptide(L)'
;MKHYPGMRTRGERGYQEGTEVSFSDPGHCADGGLFSGESGKKPPAKTLKQQLQRRLRLIWAFYTRCSEYRWGRRRSRIIGLSSLMYVLPSLALFPVCQWEAWLWALVSVLSFNADYVFAGMRDTLWICAAHMIDRYVASLMLGVQIVWNIPLWFSKGVVPGATGTLLIVISCILKYAGERTRSYDRHVVYHSAWHLVGGLGRLLVAVLEYPELLKEWY
;
A
#
# COMPACT_ATOMS: atom_id res chain seq x y z
N MET A 1 2.68 -14.14 -52.92
CA MET A 1 3.64 -13.62 -51.92
C MET A 1 3.22 -12.22 -51.51
N LYS A 2 2.80 -12.01 -50.26
CA LYS A 2 2.34 -10.72 -49.74
C LYS A 2 3.50 -10.03 -49.02
N HIS A 3 3.96 -8.91 -49.55
CA HIS A 3 4.92 -8.01 -48.91
C HIS A 3 4.26 -7.34 -47.70
N TYR A 4 4.81 -7.58 -46.50
CA TYR A 4 4.49 -6.78 -45.32
C TYR A 4 5.44 -5.58 -45.26
N PRO A 5 4.93 -4.34 -45.23
CA PRO A 5 5.76 -3.15 -45.05
C PRO A 5 6.28 -3.07 -43.60
N GLY A 6 7.57 -2.74 -43.50
CA GLY A 6 8.35 -2.80 -42.27
C GLY A 6 7.80 -1.96 -41.11
N MET A 7 7.77 -2.58 -39.94
CA MET A 7 7.66 -1.88 -38.66
C MET A 7 8.92 -1.04 -38.46
N ARG A 8 8.78 0.28 -38.61
CA ARG A 8 9.75 1.25 -38.10
C ARG A 8 9.84 1.12 -36.59
N THR A 9 11.02 0.74 -36.12
CA THR A 9 11.44 0.84 -34.72
C THR A 9 11.35 2.30 -34.30
N ARG A 10 10.36 2.61 -33.47
CA ARG A 10 10.12 3.96 -32.95
C ARG A 10 11.12 4.22 -31.83
N GLY A 11 12.21 4.88 -32.23
CA GLY A 11 13.09 5.76 -31.45
C GLY A 11 13.11 5.59 -29.94
N GLU A 12 14.25 5.10 -29.47
CA GLU A 12 14.85 5.42 -28.19
C GLU A 12 14.75 6.92 -27.94
N ARG A 13 13.76 7.33 -27.15
CA ARG A 13 13.76 8.68 -26.57
C ARG A 13 14.65 8.61 -25.34
N GLY A 14 15.79 9.27 -25.47
CA GLY A 14 16.79 9.48 -24.44
C GLY A 14 16.14 9.83 -23.11
N TYR A 15 16.60 9.12 -22.08
CA TYR A 15 16.45 9.52 -20.70
C TYR A 15 17.11 10.90 -20.57
N GLN A 16 16.30 11.97 -20.50
CA GLN A 16 16.83 13.26 -20.09
C GLN A 16 17.18 13.17 -18.61
N GLU A 17 18.49 13.24 -18.41
CA GLU A 17 19.19 13.45 -17.17
C GLU A 17 18.76 14.78 -16.53
N GLY A 18 18.54 14.77 -15.21
CA GLY A 18 18.68 15.96 -14.38
C GLY A 18 17.61 17.05 -14.50
N THR A 19 16.51 16.91 -13.75
CA THR A 19 15.94 18.08 -13.07
C THR A 19 16.01 17.80 -11.58
N GLU A 20 17.07 18.31 -10.95
CA GLU A 20 17.15 18.42 -9.50
C GLU A 20 16.01 19.31 -9.04
N VAL A 21 14.97 18.69 -8.48
CA VAL A 21 13.99 19.42 -7.67
C VAL A 21 14.69 19.73 -6.36
N SER A 22 15.30 20.91 -6.30
CA SER A 22 15.83 21.50 -5.07
C SER A 22 14.69 21.58 -4.05
N PHE A 23 14.78 20.76 -3.01
CA PHE A 23 13.85 20.76 -1.89
C PHE A 23 14.26 21.93 -1.00
N SER A 24 13.59 23.08 -1.15
CA SER A 24 13.80 24.21 -0.26
C SER A 24 13.33 23.86 1.15
N ASP A 25 14.26 23.83 2.09
CA ASP A 25 14.02 23.83 3.54
C ASP A 25 13.18 25.04 3.95
N PRO A 26 12.01 24.88 4.59
CA PRO A 26 11.39 25.95 5.35
C PRO A 26 11.83 25.82 6.81
N GLY A 27 13.10 26.14 7.06
CA GLY A 27 13.63 26.40 8.38
C GLY A 27 13.81 27.90 8.58
N HIS A 28 12.78 28.60 9.04
CA HIS A 28 12.93 29.92 9.65
C HIS A 28 12.10 30.00 10.94
N CYS A 29 12.83 29.87 12.04
CA CYS A 29 12.41 30.30 13.37
C CYS A 29 12.68 31.80 13.52
N ALA A 30 11.62 32.58 13.70
CA ALA A 30 11.54 33.96 14.24
C ALA A 30 10.08 34.39 13.98
N ASP A 31 9.25 34.87 14.90
CA ASP A 31 9.50 35.74 16.04
C ASP A 31 8.47 35.49 17.15
N GLY A 32 8.91 35.68 18.40
CA GLY A 32 8.06 35.78 19.57
C GLY A 32 7.17 37.04 19.50
N GLY A 33 5.99 36.90 18.92
CA GLY A 33 4.92 37.89 18.98
C GLY A 33 4.16 37.80 20.30
N LEU A 34 4.26 38.85 21.11
CA LEU A 34 3.49 39.12 22.31
C LEU A 34 1.99 38.83 22.08
N PHE A 35 1.42 37.91 22.86
CA PHE A 35 -0.01 37.60 22.91
C PHE A 35 -0.77 38.82 23.44
N SER A 36 -1.25 39.69 22.55
CA SER A 36 -2.34 40.61 22.86
C SER A 36 -3.66 39.84 22.79
N GLY A 37 -4.34 39.76 23.93
CA GLY A 37 -5.61 39.08 24.09
C GLY A 37 -6.73 39.77 23.31
N GLU A 38 -6.96 39.33 22.08
CA GLU A 38 -8.19 39.66 21.36
C GLU A 38 -9.30 38.68 21.74
N SER A 39 -10.29 39.28 22.40
CA SER A 39 -11.65 38.80 22.67
C SER A 39 -12.20 37.83 21.59
N GLY A 40 -12.47 36.61 22.03
CA GLY A 40 -12.90 35.47 21.21
C GLY A 40 -14.24 35.69 20.51
N LYS A 41 -14.19 36.15 19.26
CA LYS A 41 -15.29 35.95 18.30
C LYS A 41 -15.25 34.50 17.80
N LYS A 42 -16.21 33.68 18.23
CA LYS A 42 -16.39 32.31 17.71
C LYS A 42 -16.51 32.36 16.18
N PRO A 43 -15.75 31.54 15.43
CA PRO A 43 -15.83 31.52 13.98
C PRO A 43 -17.26 31.15 13.55
N PRO A 44 -17.82 31.80 12.52
CA PRO A 44 -19.17 31.54 12.06
C PRO A 44 -19.32 30.07 11.65
N ALA A 45 -20.47 29.47 12.00
CA ALA A 45 -20.78 28.10 11.66
C ALA A 45 -20.66 27.89 10.14
N LYS A 46 -19.75 26.99 9.73
CA LYS A 46 -19.49 26.72 8.32
C LYS A 46 -20.75 26.18 7.65
N THR A 47 -21.18 26.84 6.57
CA THR A 47 -22.36 26.43 5.81
C THR A 47 -22.15 25.03 5.21
N LEU A 48 -23.21 24.22 5.14
CA LEU A 48 -23.16 22.85 4.56
C LEU A 48 -22.53 22.83 3.16
N LYS A 49 -22.77 23.88 2.36
CA LYS A 49 -22.14 24.10 1.05
C LYS A 49 -20.60 24.18 1.12
N GLN A 50 -20.05 24.88 2.10
CA GLN A 50 -18.60 25.00 2.30
C GLN A 50 -17.99 23.65 2.73
N GLN A 51 -18.70 22.87 3.55
CA GLN A 51 -18.27 21.53 3.94
C GLN A 51 -18.26 20.58 2.73
N LEU A 52 -19.31 20.61 1.90
CA LEU A 52 -19.41 19.80 0.68
C LEU A 52 -18.29 20.16 -0.32
N GLN A 53 -18.09 21.46 -0.59
CA GLN A 53 -17.03 21.93 -1.49
C GLN A 53 -15.62 21.56 -1.00
N ARG A 54 -15.40 21.53 0.31
CA ARG A 54 -14.13 21.07 0.87
C ARG A 54 -13.94 19.57 0.64
N ARG A 55 -14.98 18.76 0.84
CA ARG A 55 -14.93 17.31 0.58
C ARG A 55 -14.70 17.02 -0.90
N LEU A 56 -15.40 17.70 -1.80
CA LEU A 56 -15.21 17.55 -3.25
C LEU A 56 -13.80 17.94 -3.69
N ARG A 57 -13.23 19.03 -3.14
CA ARG A 57 -11.83 19.40 -3.42
C ARG A 57 -10.83 18.35 -2.94
N LEU A 58 -11.06 17.73 -1.78
CA LEU A 58 -10.21 16.64 -1.29
C LEU A 58 -10.29 15.42 -2.22
N ILE A 59 -11.50 15.02 -2.62
CA ILE A 59 -11.73 13.91 -3.57
C ILE A 59 -11.07 14.22 -4.92
N TRP A 60 -11.17 15.46 -5.39
CA TRP A 60 -10.55 15.89 -6.64
C TRP A 60 -9.02 15.89 -6.57
N ALA A 61 -8.44 16.51 -5.53
CA ALA A 61 -6.99 16.52 -5.31
C ALA A 61 -6.43 15.09 -5.19
N PHE A 62 -7.20 14.22 -4.54
CA PHE A 62 -6.93 12.80 -4.41
C PHE A 62 -6.94 12.08 -5.76
N TYR A 63 -7.90 12.40 -6.64
CA TYR A 63 -7.98 11.85 -8.00
C TYR A 63 -6.85 12.33 -8.90
N THR A 64 -6.51 13.63 -8.87
CA THR A 64 -5.42 14.18 -9.69
C THR A 64 -4.06 13.57 -9.37
N ARG A 65 -3.84 13.11 -8.13
CA ARG A 65 -2.61 12.37 -7.78
C ARG A 65 -2.64 10.91 -8.22
N CYS A 66 -3.83 10.36 -8.46
CA CYS A 66 -3.98 8.98 -8.90
C CYS A 66 -3.71 8.82 -10.41
N SER A 67 -3.93 9.83 -11.24
CA SER A 67 -3.66 9.74 -12.69
C SER A 67 -2.18 9.52 -13.04
N GLU A 68 -1.25 9.91 -12.16
CA GLU A 68 0.19 9.82 -12.41
C GLU A 68 0.78 8.52 -11.83
N TYR A 69 0.62 7.41 -12.55
CA TYR A 69 1.36 6.20 -12.22
C TYR A 69 2.77 6.25 -12.84
N ARG A 70 3.80 6.29 -11.99
CA ARG A 70 5.21 6.50 -12.38
C ARG A 70 5.70 5.53 -13.47
N TRP A 71 5.13 4.34 -13.54
CA TRP A 71 5.60 3.28 -14.45
C TRP A 71 4.77 3.14 -15.73
N GLY A 72 3.84 4.06 -16.00
CA GLY A 72 2.97 4.01 -17.16
C GLY A 72 2.13 2.73 -17.23
N ARG A 73 1.80 2.23 -18.42
CA ARG A 73 0.95 1.02 -18.59
C ARG A 73 1.68 -0.32 -18.41
N ARG A 74 2.82 -0.34 -17.71
CA ARG A 74 3.60 -1.58 -17.51
C ARG A 74 2.91 -2.49 -16.49
N ARG A 75 2.85 -3.79 -16.83
CA ARG A 75 2.27 -4.85 -15.98
C ARG A 75 3.35 -5.87 -15.63
N SER A 76 3.35 -6.38 -14.40
CA SER A 76 4.24 -7.46 -13.98
C SER A 76 3.42 -8.67 -13.53
N ARG A 77 3.66 -9.82 -14.17
CA ARG A 77 3.08 -11.10 -13.74
C ARG A 77 3.60 -11.52 -12.37
N ILE A 78 4.85 -11.18 -12.06
CA ILE A 78 5.48 -11.51 -10.77
C ILE A 78 4.77 -10.78 -9.64
N ILE A 79 4.45 -9.48 -9.82
CA ILE A 79 3.67 -8.74 -8.82
C ILE A 79 2.30 -9.39 -8.63
N GLY A 80 1.57 -9.65 -9.71
CA GLY A 80 0.25 -10.28 -9.64
C GLY A 80 0.25 -11.66 -8.98
N LEU A 81 1.25 -12.50 -9.25
CA LEU A 81 1.38 -13.80 -8.57
C LEU A 81 1.75 -13.63 -7.10
N SER A 82 2.66 -12.70 -6.78
CA SER A 82 3.05 -12.45 -5.40
C SER A 82 1.89 -11.92 -4.54
N SER A 83 0.97 -11.11 -5.08
CA SER A 83 -0.21 -10.65 -4.31
C SER A 83 -1.16 -11.79 -3.93
N LEU A 84 -1.19 -12.87 -4.72
CA LEU A 84 -1.99 -14.07 -4.39
C LEU A 84 -1.44 -14.84 -3.18
N MET A 85 -0.22 -14.52 -2.71
CA MET A 85 0.33 -15.12 -1.49
C MET A 85 -0.48 -14.78 -0.25
N TYR A 86 -1.32 -13.74 -0.29
CA TYR A 86 -2.27 -13.42 0.77
C TYR A 86 -3.44 -14.43 0.87
N VAL A 87 -3.65 -15.30 -0.12
CA VAL A 87 -4.57 -16.43 0.00
C VAL A 87 -4.08 -17.43 1.06
N LEU A 88 -2.77 -17.60 1.22
CA LEU A 88 -2.20 -18.58 2.15
C LEU A 88 -2.61 -18.32 3.62
N PRO A 89 -2.40 -17.13 4.21
CA PRO A 89 -2.89 -16.87 5.57
C PRO A 89 -4.42 -16.91 5.65
N SER A 90 -5.15 -16.60 4.58
CA SER A 90 -6.61 -16.75 4.56
C SER A 90 -7.05 -18.21 4.74
N LEU A 91 -6.47 -19.13 3.96
CA LEU A 91 -6.76 -20.57 4.08
C LEU A 91 -6.35 -21.13 5.43
N ALA A 92 -5.16 -20.74 5.92
CA ALA A 92 -4.65 -21.24 7.19
C ALA A 92 -5.46 -20.76 8.41
N LEU A 93 -5.95 -19.51 8.39
CA LEU A 93 -6.73 -18.96 9.49
C LEU A 93 -8.21 -19.34 9.44
N PHE A 94 -8.72 -19.87 8.32
CA PHE A 94 -10.13 -20.17 8.18
C PHE A 94 -10.74 -21.04 9.30
N PRO A 95 -10.08 -22.13 9.78
CA PRO A 95 -10.65 -22.95 10.86
C PRO A 95 -10.63 -22.28 12.23
N VAL A 96 -9.69 -21.36 12.49
CA VAL A 96 -9.45 -20.80 13.84
C VAL A 96 -9.89 -19.34 14.01
N CYS A 97 -9.89 -18.56 12.93
CA CYS A 97 -10.14 -17.11 12.94
C CYS A 97 -10.76 -16.65 11.60
N GLN A 98 -12.04 -16.98 11.40
CA GLN A 98 -12.75 -16.74 10.13
C GLN A 98 -12.76 -15.26 9.69
N TRP A 99 -12.96 -14.33 10.61
CA TRP A 99 -13.03 -12.90 10.26
C TRP A 99 -11.70 -12.41 9.68
N GLU A 100 -10.57 -12.84 10.25
CA GLU A 100 -9.25 -12.47 9.77
C GLU A 100 -8.96 -13.16 8.42
N ALA A 101 -9.36 -14.43 8.30
CA ALA A 101 -9.26 -15.18 7.04
C ALA A 101 -9.99 -14.47 5.89
N TRP A 102 -11.20 -13.96 6.13
CA TRP A 102 -11.96 -13.20 5.13
C TRP A 102 -11.28 -11.88 4.74
N LEU A 103 -10.67 -11.20 5.71
CA LEU A 103 -9.95 -9.96 5.41
C LEU A 103 -8.68 -10.22 4.59
N TRP A 104 -7.95 -11.30 4.84
CA TRP A 104 -6.82 -11.70 4.00
C TRP A 104 -7.25 -12.09 2.59
N ALA A 105 -8.38 -12.79 2.43
CA ALA A 105 -8.96 -13.06 1.12
C ALA A 105 -9.32 -11.75 0.38
N LEU A 106 -9.94 -10.80 1.07
CA LEU A 106 -10.28 -9.50 0.52
C LEU A 106 -9.02 -8.71 0.10
N VAL A 107 -7.98 -8.66 0.95
CA VAL A 107 -6.68 -8.06 0.61
C VAL A 107 -6.10 -8.70 -0.65
N SER A 108 -6.09 -10.04 -0.73
CA SER A 108 -5.59 -10.75 -1.90
C SER A 108 -6.32 -10.36 -3.19
N VAL A 109 -7.65 -10.28 -3.15
CA VAL A 109 -8.46 -9.91 -4.31
C VAL A 109 -8.22 -8.47 -4.71
N LEU A 110 -8.18 -7.54 -3.74
CA LEU A 110 -7.94 -6.12 -4.00
C LEU A 110 -6.53 -5.88 -4.55
N SER A 111 -5.50 -6.47 -3.95
CA SER A 111 -4.12 -6.35 -4.40
C SER A 111 -3.93 -6.96 -5.78
N PHE A 112 -4.50 -8.14 -6.07
CA PHE A 112 -4.43 -8.71 -7.42
C PHE A 112 -5.09 -7.82 -8.47
N ASN A 113 -6.26 -7.27 -8.16
CA ASN A 113 -6.95 -6.36 -9.08
C ASN A 113 -6.17 -5.07 -9.31
N ALA A 114 -5.69 -4.42 -8.24
CA ALA A 114 -4.90 -3.20 -8.36
C ALA A 114 -3.57 -3.44 -9.08
N ASP A 115 -2.78 -4.42 -8.64
CA ASP A 115 -1.42 -4.61 -9.09
C ASP A 115 -1.29 -5.36 -10.43
N TYR A 116 -2.27 -6.17 -10.80
CA TYR A 116 -2.23 -6.96 -12.04
C TYR A 116 -3.32 -6.54 -13.02
N VAL A 117 -4.60 -6.59 -12.63
CA VAL A 117 -5.71 -6.35 -13.59
C VAL A 117 -5.73 -4.90 -14.07
N PHE A 118 -5.57 -3.95 -13.17
CA PHE A 118 -5.61 -2.51 -13.44
C PHE A 118 -4.23 -1.86 -13.45
N ALA A 119 -3.18 -2.66 -13.60
CA ALA A 119 -1.79 -2.19 -13.62
C ALA A 119 -1.60 -1.10 -14.68
N GLY A 120 -1.25 0.11 -14.24
CA GLY A 120 -1.02 1.25 -15.12
C GLY A 120 -2.26 1.81 -15.83
N MET A 121 -3.45 1.30 -15.52
CA MET A 121 -4.72 1.91 -15.93
C MET A 121 -5.12 2.91 -14.84
N ARG A 122 -5.20 4.20 -15.17
CA ARG A 122 -5.65 5.26 -14.26
C ARG A 122 -6.63 6.24 -14.93
N ASP A 123 -7.11 5.87 -16.11
CA ASP A 123 -7.91 6.75 -16.98
C ASP A 123 -9.35 6.94 -16.47
N THR A 124 -9.85 6.04 -15.60
CA THR A 124 -11.21 6.10 -15.06
C THR A 124 -11.22 6.22 -13.54
N LEU A 125 -12.24 6.93 -13.02
CA LEU A 125 -12.44 7.17 -11.58
C LEU A 125 -12.52 5.88 -10.77
N TRP A 126 -13.26 4.88 -11.27
CA TRP A 126 -13.47 3.64 -10.56
C TRP A 126 -12.19 2.79 -10.47
N ILE A 127 -11.34 2.81 -11.49
CA ILE A 127 -10.04 2.11 -11.44
C ILE A 127 -9.14 2.80 -10.42
N CYS A 128 -9.10 4.13 -10.43
CA CYS A 128 -8.36 4.88 -9.42
C CYS A 128 -8.84 4.58 -8.00
N ALA A 129 -10.15 4.46 -7.80
CA ALA A 129 -10.70 4.03 -6.53
C ALA A 129 -10.22 2.62 -6.13
N ALA A 130 -10.16 1.66 -7.06
CA ALA A 130 -9.65 0.32 -6.77
C ALA A 130 -8.20 0.31 -6.27
N HIS A 131 -7.30 1.04 -6.93
CA HIS A 131 -5.90 1.20 -6.48
C HIS A 131 -5.79 1.81 -5.08
N MET A 132 -6.66 2.76 -4.78
CA MET A 132 -6.65 3.44 -3.49
C MET A 132 -7.26 2.59 -2.38
N ILE A 133 -8.35 1.89 -2.67
CA ILE A 133 -8.96 0.92 -1.75
C ILE A 133 -7.94 -0.13 -1.38
N ASP A 134 -7.25 -0.73 -2.35
CA ASP A 134 -6.17 -1.68 -2.08
C ASP A 134 -5.10 -1.09 -1.14
N ARG A 135 -4.56 0.10 -1.47
CA ARG A 135 -3.55 0.76 -0.63
C ARG A 135 -4.03 0.97 0.82
N TYR A 136 -5.27 1.43 0.99
CA TYR A 136 -5.83 1.66 2.33
C TYR A 136 -6.12 0.37 3.07
N VAL A 137 -6.70 -0.63 2.41
CA VAL A 137 -7.01 -1.91 3.03
C VAL A 137 -5.74 -2.64 3.43
N ALA A 138 -4.71 -2.67 2.58
CA ALA A 138 -3.41 -3.25 2.92
C ALA A 138 -2.73 -2.52 4.09
N SER A 139 -2.78 -1.18 4.10
CA SER A 139 -2.21 -0.38 5.20
C SER A 139 -2.97 -0.58 6.51
N LEU A 140 -4.30 -0.63 6.45
CA LEU A 140 -5.16 -0.92 7.60
C LEU A 140 -4.85 -2.31 8.15
N MET A 141 -4.70 -3.31 7.26
CA MET A 141 -4.36 -4.66 7.69
C MET A 141 -3.01 -4.72 8.38
N LEU A 142 -1.99 -4.06 7.83
CA LEU A 142 -0.69 -3.93 8.50
C LEU A 142 -0.82 -3.25 9.87
N GLY A 143 -1.64 -2.21 9.98
CA GLY A 143 -1.96 -1.53 11.23
C GLY A 143 -2.64 -2.45 12.25
N VAL A 144 -3.61 -3.25 11.82
CA VAL A 144 -4.25 -4.28 12.67
C VAL A 144 -3.21 -5.25 13.17
N GLN A 145 -2.32 -5.76 12.32
CA GLN A 145 -1.25 -6.68 12.71
C GLN A 145 -0.26 -6.04 13.71
N ILE A 146 0.04 -4.75 13.60
CA ILE A 146 0.86 -4.03 14.60
C ILE A 146 0.17 -4.03 15.96
N VAL A 147 -1.11 -3.64 15.99
CA VAL A 147 -1.88 -3.54 17.23
C VAL A 147 -2.08 -4.92 17.87
N TRP A 148 -2.33 -5.95 17.06
CA TRP A 148 -2.58 -7.32 17.53
C TRP A 148 -1.31 -8.06 17.96
N ASN A 149 -0.16 -7.73 17.38
CA ASN A 149 1.10 -8.34 17.79
C ASN A 149 1.51 -7.96 19.21
N ILE A 150 1.17 -6.77 19.72
CA ILE A 150 1.54 -6.36 21.08
C ILE A 150 0.97 -7.34 22.14
N PRO A 151 -0.34 -7.67 22.15
CA PRO A 151 -0.89 -8.70 23.02
C PRO A 151 -0.21 -10.07 22.91
N LEU A 152 0.23 -10.48 21.71
CA LEU A 152 0.84 -11.80 21.50
C LEU A 152 2.12 -12.00 22.30
N TRP A 153 2.89 -10.93 22.56
CA TRP A 153 4.10 -10.98 23.37
C TRP A 153 3.82 -11.46 24.79
N PHE A 154 2.64 -11.11 25.31
CA PHE A 154 2.22 -11.41 26.67
C PHE A 154 1.39 -12.69 26.76
N SER A 155 0.63 -13.05 25.72
CA SER A 155 -0.30 -14.19 25.75
C SER A 155 0.27 -15.49 25.19
N LYS A 156 1.05 -15.43 24.11
CA LYS A 156 1.58 -16.60 23.38
C LYS A 156 3.11 -16.73 23.48
N GLY A 157 3.76 -15.72 24.04
CA GLY A 157 5.19 -15.70 24.32
C GLY A 157 5.95 -14.69 23.46
N VAL A 158 7.17 -14.40 23.89
CA VAL A 158 8.02 -13.39 23.25
C VAL A 158 8.42 -13.79 21.83
N VAL A 159 8.62 -15.09 21.57
CA VAL A 159 9.11 -15.57 20.25
C VAL A 159 8.10 -15.32 19.12
N PRO A 160 6.81 -15.73 19.19
CA PRO A 160 5.82 -15.40 18.17
C PRO A 160 5.66 -13.89 17.98
N GLY A 161 5.58 -13.15 19.09
CA GLY A 161 5.41 -11.70 19.08
C GLY A 161 6.58 -10.95 18.44
N ALA A 162 7.81 -11.29 18.79
CA ALA A 162 9.03 -10.71 18.22
C ALA A 162 9.16 -11.05 16.73
N THR A 163 8.83 -12.30 16.35
CA THR A 163 8.83 -12.74 14.95
C THR A 163 7.85 -11.94 14.11
N GLY A 164 6.60 -11.79 14.58
CA GLY A 164 5.58 -10.98 13.90
C GLY A 164 6.00 -9.51 13.76
N THR A 165 6.56 -8.94 14.83
CA THR A 165 7.03 -7.54 14.81
C THR A 165 8.17 -7.33 13.83
N LEU A 166 9.16 -8.24 13.78
CA LEU A 166 10.26 -8.18 12.84
C LEU A 166 9.77 -8.24 11.38
N LEU A 167 8.84 -9.14 11.09
CA LEU A 167 8.26 -9.30 9.74
C LEU A 167 7.48 -8.05 9.30
N ILE A 168 6.77 -7.39 10.21
CA ILE A 168 6.12 -6.10 9.95
C ILE A 168 7.15 -5.04 9.61
N VAL A 169 8.23 -4.91 10.40
CA VAL A 169 9.29 -3.93 10.16
C VAL A 169 9.92 -4.15 8.78
N ILE A 170 10.24 -5.40 8.44
CA ILE A 170 10.77 -5.76 7.11
C ILE A 170 9.78 -5.38 6.02
N SER A 171 8.48 -5.68 6.22
CA SER A 171 7.42 -5.31 5.26
C SER A 171 7.35 -3.80 5.04
N CYS A 172 7.40 -2.99 6.10
CA CYS A 172 7.44 -1.53 6.00
C CYS A 172 8.66 -1.03 5.21
N ILE A 173 9.84 -1.60 5.48
CA ILE A 173 11.09 -1.24 4.78
C ILE A 173 10.97 -1.57 3.29
N LEU A 174 10.49 -2.77 2.94
CA LEU A 174 10.31 -3.19 1.55
C LEU A 174 9.30 -2.32 0.82
N LYS A 175 8.18 -1.97 1.48
CA LYS A 175 7.18 -1.05 0.92
C LYS A 175 7.80 0.30 0.63
N TYR A 176 8.51 0.87 1.60
CA TYR A 176 9.19 2.15 1.46
C TYR A 176 10.23 2.14 0.33
N ALA A 177 11.07 1.10 0.27
CA ALA A 177 12.07 0.93 -0.78
C ALA A 177 11.43 0.81 -2.18
N GLY A 178 10.32 0.07 -2.29
CA GLY A 178 9.55 -0.09 -3.53
C GLY A 178 8.91 1.19 -4.03
N GLU A 179 8.49 2.10 -3.14
CA GLU A 179 7.98 3.43 -3.52
C GLU A 179 9.12 4.37 -3.99
N ARG A 180 10.30 4.30 -3.36
CA ARG A 180 11.43 5.21 -3.62
C ARG A 180 12.34 4.84 -4.79
N THR A 181 12.33 3.59 -5.25
CA THR A 181 13.19 3.16 -6.36
C THR A 181 12.93 3.92 -7.67
N ARG A 182 13.98 4.22 -8.45
CA ARG A 182 13.84 4.85 -9.78
C ARG A 182 13.74 3.85 -10.94
N SER A 183 14.04 2.57 -10.70
CA SER A 183 13.93 1.50 -11.70
C SER A 183 12.68 0.65 -11.48
N TYR A 184 11.98 0.34 -12.58
CA TYR A 184 10.79 -0.51 -12.58
C TYR A 184 11.13 -1.94 -12.13
N ASP A 185 12.26 -2.49 -12.56
CA ASP A 185 12.63 -3.87 -12.21
C ASP A 185 12.89 -4.00 -10.72
N ARG A 186 13.56 -3.01 -10.12
CA ARG A 186 13.73 -2.92 -8.66
C ARG A 186 12.40 -2.77 -7.94
N HIS A 187 11.45 -2.00 -8.50
CA HIS A 187 10.10 -1.88 -7.94
C HIS A 187 9.38 -3.22 -7.93
N VAL A 188 9.45 -3.99 -9.02
CA VAL A 188 8.89 -5.35 -9.09
C VAL A 188 9.47 -6.21 -7.99
N VAL A 189 10.79 -6.21 -7.79
CA VAL A 189 11.45 -7.00 -6.74
C VAL A 189 10.98 -6.59 -5.34
N TYR A 190 11.06 -5.30 -4.99
CA TYR A 190 10.68 -4.85 -3.64
C TYR A 190 9.20 -5.04 -3.34
N HIS A 191 8.33 -4.77 -4.32
CA HIS A 191 6.88 -4.90 -4.13
C HIS A 191 6.45 -6.38 -4.06
N SER A 192 7.03 -7.26 -4.89
CA SER A 192 6.79 -8.70 -4.77
C SER A 192 7.36 -9.29 -3.47
N ALA A 193 8.54 -8.84 -3.03
CA ALA A 193 9.09 -9.23 -1.74
C ALA A 193 8.19 -8.77 -0.58
N TRP A 194 7.62 -7.56 -0.66
CA TRP A 194 6.67 -7.06 0.33
C TRP A 194 5.43 -7.98 0.45
N HIS A 195 4.85 -8.43 -0.67
CA HIS A 195 3.76 -9.40 -0.64
C HIS A 195 4.16 -10.74 -0.03
N LEU A 196 5.32 -11.27 -0.42
CA LEU A 196 5.82 -12.55 0.08
C LEU A 196 6.05 -12.50 1.60
N VAL A 197 6.74 -11.47 2.08
CA VAL A 197 6.98 -11.28 3.51
C VAL A 197 5.67 -11.08 4.26
N GLY A 198 4.73 -10.30 3.71
CA GLY A 198 3.42 -10.11 4.33
C GLY A 198 2.60 -11.41 4.41
N GLY A 199 2.47 -12.14 3.30
CA GLY A 199 1.66 -13.36 3.22
C GLY A 199 2.27 -14.54 3.95
N LEU A 200 3.50 -14.91 3.62
CA LEU A 200 4.21 -16.03 4.26
C LEU A 200 4.57 -15.71 5.71
N GLY A 201 4.93 -14.46 5.99
CA GLY A 201 5.21 -14.02 7.36
C GLY A 201 3.99 -14.13 8.25
N ARG A 202 2.79 -13.69 7.79
CA ARG A 202 1.57 -13.89 8.57
C ARG A 202 1.22 -15.37 8.73
N LEU A 203 1.37 -16.17 7.68
CA LEU A 203 1.15 -17.62 7.77
C LEU A 203 2.02 -18.24 8.87
N LEU A 204 3.31 -17.90 8.90
CA LEU A 204 4.23 -18.35 9.95
C LEU A 204 3.75 -17.92 11.34
N VAL A 205 3.37 -16.65 11.51
CA VAL A 205 2.84 -16.15 12.78
C VAL A 205 1.54 -16.86 13.17
N ALA A 206 0.67 -17.20 12.21
CA ALA A 206 -0.57 -17.91 12.46
C ALA A 206 -0.32 -19.32 13.01
N VAL A 207 0.64 -20.05 12.43
CA VAL A 207 1.05 -21.37 12.91
C VAL A 207 1.62 -21.30 14.34
N LEU A 208 2.37 -20.23 14.65
CA LEU A 208 2.92 -20.01 16.00
C LEU A 208 1.85 -19.58 17.02
N GLU A 209 0.84 -18.84 16.57
CA GLU A 209 -0.25 -18.33 17.39
C GLU A 209 -1.28 -19.42 17.72
N TYR A 210 -1.59 -20.29 16.74
CA TYR A 210 -2.60 -21.34 16.78
C TYR A 210 -1.96 -22.71 16.52
N PRO A 211 -1.30 -23.32 17.52
CA PRO A 211 -0.62 -24.61 17.34
C PRO A 211 -1.57 -25.76 16.98
N GLU A 212 -2.87 -25.63 17.24
CA GLU A 212 -3.92 -26.52 16.73
C GLU A 212 -3.90 -26.67 15.19
N LEU A 213 -3.47 -25.64 14.45
CA LEU A 213 -3.31 -25.73 12.99
C LEU A 213 -2.31 -26.81 12.58
N LEU A 214 -1.26 -27.04 13.38
CA LEU A 214 -0.29 -28.11 13.11
C LEU A 214 -0.92 -29.50 13.27
N LYS A 215 -1.94 -29.65 14.13
CA LYS A 215 -2.62 -30.94 14.35
C LYS A 215 -3.66 -31.24 13.27
N GLU A 216 -4.17 -30.23 12.59
CA GLU A 216 -5.08 -30.42 11.46
C GLU A 216 -4.34 -30.70 10.16
N TRP A 217 -3.08 -30.28 10.05
CA TRP A 217 -2.27 -30.44 8.84
C TRP A 217 -1.43 -31.73 8.80
N TYR A 218 -1.21 -32.39 9.94
CA TYR A 218 -0.42 -33.62 10.09
C TYR A 218 -1.22 -34.71 10.79
#